data_AF-A0A661EMT9-F1
#
_entry.id   AF-A0A661EMT9-F1
#
_cell.length_a   1.000
_cell.length_b   1.000
_cell.length_c   1.000
_cell.angle_alpha   90.00
_cell.angle_beta   90.00
_cell.angle_gamma   90.00
#
_symmetry.space_group_name_H-M   'P 1'
#
loop_
_entity.id
_entity.type
_entity.pdbx_description
1 polymer ?
#
loop_
_entity_poly.entity_id
_entity_poly.type
_entity_poly.pdbx_seq_one_letter_code
_entity_poly.pdbx_strand_id
1 'polypeptide(L)' 'MEFDFTEEQRILRDLCQKIAGDFPEEYWADIEDKARFPREFWDVVTEQGLLGISLPEEYGG' A
#
# COMPACT_ATOMS: atom_id res chain seq x y z
N MET A 1 4.77 -24.62 15.88
CA MET A 1 4.18 -23.40 15.30
C MET A 1 5.07 -23.00 14.15
N GLU A 2 4.47 -22.64 13.03
CA GLU A 2 5.17 -22.07 11.89
C GLU A 2 5.10 -20.54 11.99
N PHE A 3 6.24 -19.86 11.86
CA PHE A 3 6.35 -18.40 12.02
C PHE A 3 6.80 -17.70 10.73
N ASP A 4 7.10 -18.47 9.70
CA ASP A 4 7.54 -17.94 8.42
C ASP A 4 6.34 -17.44 7.60
N PHE A 5 6.57 -16.36 6.85
CA PHE A 5 5.62 -15.93 5.84
C PHE A 5 5.53 -16.95 4.71
N THR A 6 4.30 -17.15 4.21
CA THR A 6 4.07 -17.84 2.94
C THR A 6 4.73 -17.07 1.79
N GLU A 7 4.91 -17.73 0.65
CA GLU A 7 5.45 -17.09 -0.55
C GLU A 7 4.60 -15.88 -0.99
N GLU A 8 3.28 -16.02 -1.00
CA GLU A 8 2.33 -14.95 -1.30
C GLU A 8 2.47 -13.76 -0.35
N GLN A 9 2.60 -14.01 0.96
CA GLN A 9 2.81 -12.96 1.95
C GLN A 9 4.13 -12.23 1.75
N ARG A 10 5.20 -12.91 1.32
CA ARG A 10 6.49 -12.28 0.99
C ARG A 10 6.36 -11.40 -0.25
N ILE A 11 5.71 -11.89 -1.30
CA ILE A 11 5.44 -11.12 -2.53
C ILE A 11 4.66 -9.85 -2.20
N LEU A 12 3.61 -9.97 -1.40
CA LEU A 12 2.80 -8.83 -0.95
C LEU A 12 3.64 -7.83 -0.15
N ARG A 13 4.47 -8.31 0.78
CA ARG A 13 5.34 -7.45 1.59
C ARG A 13 6.32 -6.68 0.71
N ASP A 14 6.93 -7.35 -0.27
CA ASP A 14 7.90 -6.74 -1.18
C ASP A 14 7.23 -5.71 -2.10
N LEU A 15 5.98 -5.94 -2.53
CA LEU A 15 5.17 -4.96 -3.25
C LEU A 15 4.91 -3.71 -2.39
N CYS A 16 4.45 -3.88 -1.15
CA CYS A 16 4.23 -2.77 -0.22
C CYS A 16 5.52 -1.97 0.03
N GLN A 17 6.67 -2.65 0.15
CA GLN A 17 7.96 -1.98 0.33
C GLN A 17 8.35 -1.14 -0.90
N LYS A 18 8.11 -1.64 -2.11
CA LYS A 18 8.37 -0.87 -3.34
C LYS A 18 7.51 0.39 -3.39
N ILE A 19 6.21 0.25 -3.17
CA ILE A 19 5.28 1.40 -3.17
C ILE A 19 5.70 2.41 -2.11
N ALA A 20 5.98 1.98 -0.88
CA ALA A 20 6.43 2.90 0.18
C ALA A 20 7.73 3.63 -0.19
N GLY A 21 8.63 2.99 -0.93
CA GLY A 21 9.88 3.59 -1.42
C GLY A 21 9.68 4.75 -2.41
N ASP A 22 8.54 4.80 -3.10
CA ASP A 22 8.21 5.88 -4.05
C ASP A 22 7.65 7.13 -3.35
N PHE A 23 7.30 7.03 -2.05
CA PHE A 23 6.74 8.13 -1.24
C PHE A 23 7.63 8.45 -0.03
N PRO A 24 8.68 9.26 -0.24
CA PRO A 24 9.66 9.57 0.80
C PRO A 24 9.11 10.52 1.87
N GLU A 25 9.90 10.77 2.91
CA GLU A 25 9.51 11.62 4.05
C GLU A 25 9.06 13.03 3.62
N GLU A 26 9.70 13.61 2.62
CA GLU A 26 9.36 14.94 2.10
C GLU A 26 7.95 14.99 1.49
N TYR A 27 7.48 13.89 0.90
CA TYR A 27 6.09 13.78 0.43
C TYR A 27 5.13 13.89 1.61
N TRP A 28 5.37 13.13 2.68
CA TRP A 28 4.51 13.12 3.86
C TRP A 28 4.55 14.43 4.64
N ALA A 29 5.71 15.08 4.73
CA ALA A 29 5.82 16.42 5.30
C ALA A 29 4.98 17.44 4.52
N ASP A 30 5.03 17.42 3.18
CA ASP A 30 4.19 18.30 2.34
C ASP A 30 2.68 18.05 2.53
N ILE A 31 2.29 16.78 2.71
CA ILE A 31 0.91 16.39 3.00
C ILE A 31 0.44 17.02 4.30
N GLU A 32 1.25 16.92 5.36
CA GLU A 32 0.95 17.47 6.68
C GLU A 32 0.90 19.00 6.65
N ASP A 33 1.94 19.64 6.11
CA ASP A 33 2.06 21.10 6.02
C ASP A 33 0.87 21.74 5.29
N LYS A 34 0.36 21.07 4.25
CA LYS A 34 -0.78 21.53 3.45
C LYS A 34 -2.12 21.01 3.94
N ALA A 35 -2.14 20.14 4.96
CA ALA A 35 -3.32 19.43 5.43
C ALA A 35 -4.16 18.84 4.28
N ARG A 36 -3.50 18.24 3.28
CA ARG A 36 -4.16 17.69 2.08
C ARG A 36 -4.28 16.18 2.14
N PHE A 37 -5.18 15.62 1.33
CA PHE A 37 -5.27 14.17 1.18
C PHE A 37 -4.13 13.64 0.30
N PRO A 38 -3.47 12.51 0.66
CA PRO A 38 -2.39 11.91 -0.13
C PRO A 38 -2.93 11.15 -1.34
N ARG A 39 -3.46 11.89 -2.31
CA ARG A 39 -4.14 11.33 -3.49
C ARG A 39 -3.21 10.44 -4.32
N GLU A 40 -1.96 10.86 -4.49
CA GLU A 40 -0.98 10.13 -5.30
C GLU A 40 -0.68 8.75 -4.70
N PHE A 41 -0.47 8.68 -3.38
CA PHE A 41 -0.29 7.41 -2.67
C PHE A 41 -1.57 6.56 -2.74
N TRP A 42 -2.72 7.18 -2.50
CA TRP A 42 -4.00 6.49 -2.52
C TRP A 42 -4.30 5.83 -3.87
N ASP A 43 -4.07 6.57 -4.96
CA ASP A 43 -4.31 6.08 -6.32
C ASP A 43 -3.41 4.88 -6.62
N VAL A 44 -2.12 4.94 -6.26
CA VAL A 44 -1.19 3.81 -6.44
C VAL A 44 -1.63 2.58 -5.63
N VAL A 45 -1.97 2.73 -4.35
CA VAL A 45 -2.41 1.59 -3.52
C VAL A 45 -3.72 0.98 -4.05
N THR A 46 -4.62 1.81 -4.59
CA THR A 46 -5.85 1.35 -5.23
C THR A 46 -5.57 0.57 -6.51
N GLU A 47 -4.74 1.11 -7.41
CA GLU A 47 -4.38 0.49 -8.69
C GLU A 47 -3.65 -0.85 -8.51
N GLN A 48 -2.91 -1.01 -7.41
CA GLN A 48 -2.21 -2.25 -7.07
C GLN A 48 -3.12 -3.28 -6.35
N GLY A 49 -4.42 -3.01 -6.20
CA GLY A 49 -5.37 -3.93 -5.56
C GLY A 49 -5.14 -4.11 -4.05
N LEU A 50 -4.39 -3.20 -3.42
CA LEU A 50 -4.07 -3.29 -1.99
C LEU A 50 -5.21 -2.76 -1.12
N LEU A 51 -6.02 -1.84 -1.66
CA LEU A 51 -7.27 -1.45 -1.03
C LEU A 51 -8.30 -2.55 -1.22
N GLY A 52 -8.71 -3.18 -0.11
CA GLY A 52 -9.71 -4.26 -0.17
C GLY A 52 -9.11 -5.65 -0.27
N ILE A 53 -7.80 -5.84 -0.04
CA ILE A 53 -7.12 -7.15 -0.13
C ILE A 53 -7.74 -8.30 0.68
N SER A 54 -8.54 -7.99 1.70
CA SER A 54 -9.26 -8.97 2.51
C SER A 54 -10.72 -9.20 2.07
N LEU A 55 -11.16 -8.51 1.03
CA LEU A 55 -12.50 -8.61 0.46
C LEU A 55 -12.50 -9.64 -0.66
N PRO A 56 -13.62 -10.35 -0.87
CA PRO A 56 -13.80 -11.15 -2.08
C PRO A 56 -13.78 -10.29 -3.35
N GLU A 57 -13.28 -10.86 -4.44
CA GLU A 57 -13.20 -10.21 -5.76
C GLU A 57 -14.57 -9.71 -6.27
N GLU A 58 -15.68 -10.40 -5.92
CA GLU A 58 -17.04 -9.99 -6.31
C GLU A 58 -17.44 -8.61 -5.75
N TYR A 59 -16.75 -8.13 -4.71
CA TYR A 59 -16.94 -6.81 -4.12
C TYR A 59 -15.80 -5.82 -4.48
N GLY A 60 -14.91 -6.21 -5.39
CA GLY A 60 -13.77 -5.39 -5.82
C GLY A 60 -12.54 -5.47 -4.90
N GLY A 61 -12.37 -6.59 -4.18
CA GLY A 61 -11.09 -6.96 -3.57
C GLY A 61 -10.10 -7.54 -4.57
#